data_AF-A0A7X7XLR6-F1
#
_entry.id   AF-A0A7X7XLR6-F1
#
_cell.length_a   1.000
_cell.length_b   1.000
_cell.length_c   1.000
_cell.angle_alpha   90.00
_cell.angle_beta   90.00
_cell.angle_gamma   90.00
#
_symmetry.space_group_name_H-M   'P 1'
#
loop_
_entity.id
_entity.type
_entity.pdbx_description
1 polymer ?
#
loop_
_entity_poly.entity_id
_entity_poly.type
_entity_poly.pdbx_seq_one_letter_code
_entity_poly.pdbx_strand_id
1 'polypeptide(L)'
;AQLRVDTIRENTMRGLAHARAQGRVGGRPTVMTPERTAEAVRMRRGGASITHIAKVLGVGKSSVSRALAKVEDDEPNERAG
;
A
#
# COMPACT_ATOMS: atom_id res chain seq x y z
N ALA A 1 -3.30 36.35 18.55
CA ALA A 1 -2.25 35.33 18.82
C ALA A 1 -2.24 34.22 17.75
N GLN A 2 -2.21 34.56 16.46
CA GLN A 2 -2.25 33.59 15.34
C GLN A 2 -0.87 33.06 14.92
N LEU A 3 0.18 33.87 15.06
CA LEU A 3 1.54 33.55 14.58
C LEU A 3 2.12 32.23 15.12
N ARG A 4 1.84 31.85 16.38
CA ARG A 4 2.37 30.60 16.97
C ARG A 4 1.78 29.33 16.36
N VAL A 5 0.51 29.36 15.97
CA VAL A 5 -0.17 28.16 15.46
C VAL A 5 0.32 27.82 14.06
N ASP A 6 0.59 28.85 13.25
CA ASP A 6 1.10 28.68 11.90
C ASP A 6 2.53 28.12 11.91
N THR A 7 3.40 28.60 12.81
CA THR A 7 4.75 28.03 13.00
C THR A 7 4.72 26.56 13.40
N ILE A 8 3.79 26.14 14.27
CA ILE A 8 3.67 24.73 14.67
C ILE A 8 3.29 23.85 13.48
N ARG A 9 2.28 24.27 12.69
CA ARG A 9 1.88 23.51 11.49
C ARG A 9 3.01 23.40 10.47
N GLU A 10 3.72 24.49 10.24
CA GLU A 10 4.81 24.52 9.27
C GLU A 10 5.96 23.57 9.67
N ASN A 11 6.31 23.54 10.96
CA ASN A 11 7.30 22.61 11.48
C ASN A 11 6.85 21.14 11.41
N THR A 12 5.57 20.86 11.70
CA THR A 12 5.01 19.51 11.55
C THR A 12 5.05 19.04 10.10
N MET A 13 4.67 19.90 9.15
CA MET A 13 4.70 19.58 7.72
C MET A 13 6.13 19.34 7.22
N ARG A 14 7.10 20.15 7.65
CA ARG A 14 8.53 19.94 7.37
C ARG A 14 9.02 18.60 7.91
N GLY A 15 8.64 18.24 9.14
CA GLY A 15 8.99 16.94 9.74
C GLY A 15 8.38 15.76 8.99
N LEU A 16 7.11 15.87 8.57
CA LEU A 16 6.42 14.83 7.81
C LEU A 16 7.00 14.68 6.39
N ALA A 17 7.35 15.79 5.73
CA ALA A 17 8.02 15.79 4.43
C ALA A 17 9.39 15.13 4.52
N HIS A 18 10.17 15.44 5.55
CA HIS A 18 11.46 14.80 5.80
C HIS A 18 11.31 13.29 6.03
N ALA A 19 10.33 12.86 6.82
CA ALA A 19 10.04 11.43 7.04
C ALA A 19 9.65 10.71 5.74
N ARG A 20 8.81 11.34 4.90
CA ARG A 20 8.44 10.79 3.58
C ARG A 20 9.64 10.69 2.64
N ALA A 21 10.52 11.69 2.62
CA ALA A 21 11.75 11.69 1.81
C ALA A 21 12.71 10.57 2.25
N GLN A 22 12.70 10.20 3.53
CA GLN A 22 13.44 9.05 4.08
C GLN A 22 12.69 7.71 3.91
N GLY A 23 11.66 7.66 3.06
CA GLY A 23 10.88 6.45 2.76
C GLY A 23 9.88 6.03 3.85
N ARG A 24 9.74 6.80 4.94
CA ARG A 24 8.76 6.51 6.00
C ARG A 24 7.41 7.11 5.62
N VAL A 25 6.54 6.28 5.05
CA VAL A 25 5.13 6.63 4.83
C VAL A 25 4.39 6.50 6.16
N GLY A 26 4.15 7.63 6.83
CA GLY A 26 3.30 7.67 8.03
C GLY A 26 1.84 7.29 7.71
N GLY A 27 1.19 6.53 8.61
CA GLY A 27 -0.20 6.10 8.46
C GLY A 27 -0.50 4.79 9.20
N ARG A 28 -1.76 4.33 9.14
CA ARG A 28 -2.14 3.00 9.67
C ARG A 28 -1.46 1.91 8.83
N PRO A 29 -0.74 0.95 9.44
CA PRO A 29 -0.16 -0.17 8.71
C PRO A 29 -1.21 -0.88 7.86
N THR A 30 -0.87 -1.16 6.59
CA THR A 30 -1.77 -1.90 5.70
C THR A 30 -1.93 -3.34 6.17
N VAL A 31 -3.15 -3.87 6.08
CA VAL A 31 -3.42 -5.29 6.35
C VAL A 31 -2.78 -6.22 5.31
N MET A 32 -2.45 -5.68 4.13
CA MET A 32 -1.69 -6.36 3.09
C MET A 32 -0.22 -5.98 3.24
N THR A 33 0.52 -6.76 4.03
CA THR A 33 1.97 -6.64 4.13
C THR A 33 2.64 -7.09 2.83
N PRO A 34 3.93 -6.78 2.60
CA PRO A 34 4.65 -7.27 1.43
C PRO A 34 4.57 -8.80 1.27
N GLU A 35 4.67 -9.55 2.37
CA GLU A 35 4.61 -11.01 2.37
C GLU A 35 3.23 -11.52 1.96
N ARG A 36 2.17 -10.91 2.51
CA ARG A 36 0.77 -11.24 2.11
C ARG A 36 0.50 -10.88 0.66
N THR A 37 1.12 -9.82 0.16
CA THR A 37 0.99 -9.39 -1.23
C THR A 37 1.70 -10.37 -2.17
N ALA A 38 2.93 -10.78 -1.85
CA ALA A 38 3.64 -11.82 -2.60
C ALA A 38 2.86 -13.13 -2.63
N GLU A 39 2.29 -13.53 -1.50
CA GLU A 39 1.44 -14.73 -1.42
C GLU A 39 0.17 -14.60 -2.27
N ALA A 40 -0.53 -13.47 -2.18
CA ALA A 40 -1.70 -13.19 -3.00
C ALA A 40 -1.38 -13.24 -4.50
N VAL A 41 -0.25 -12.68 -4.91
CA VAL A 41 0.23 -12.71 -6.31
C VAL A 41 0.51 -14.14 -6.75
N ARG A 42 1.20 -14.94 -5.92
CA ARG A 42 1.48 -16.34 -6.20
C ARG A 42 0.20 -17.15 -6.40
N MET A 43 -0.76 -17.02 -5.48
CA MET A 43 -2.06 -17.68 -5.57
C MET A 43 -2.84 -17.23 -6.81
N ARG A 44 -2.80 -15.92 -7.13
CA ARG A 44 -3.45 -15.35 -8.31
C ARG A 44 -2.85 -15.89 -9.61
N ARG A 45 -1.52 -15.96 -9.71
CA ARG A 45 -0.80 -16.56 -10.84
C ARG A 45 -1.12 -18.06 -10.99
N GLY A 46 -1.40 -18.75 -9.88
CA GLY A 46 -1.91 -20.12 -9.86
C GLY A 46 -3.41 -20.26 -10.18
N GLY A 47 -4.10 -19.19 -10.57
CA GLY A 47 -5.52 -19.23 -10.98
C GLY A 47 -6.53 -19.09 -9.84
N ALA A 48 -6.10 -18.83 -8.60
CA ALA A 48 -7.02 -18.66 -7.49
C ALA A 48 -7.89 -17.39 -7.62
N SER A 49 -9.16 -17.49 -7.21
CA SER A 49 -10.07 -16.33 -7.18
C SER A 49 -9.72 -15.39 -6.03
N ILE A 50 -9.99 -14.08 -6.21
CA ILE A 50 -9.78 -13.05 -5.15
C ILE A 50 -10.52 -13.42 -3.87
N THR A 51 -11.72 -13.99 -3.98
CA THR A 51 -12.51 -14.43 -2.81
C THR A 51 -11.82 -15.55 -2.05
N HIS A 52 -11.21 -16.51 -2.76
CA HIS A 52 -10.47 -17.61 -2.13
C HIS A 52 -9.21 -17.08 -1.45
N ILE A 53 -8.43 -16.25 -2.14
CA ILE A 53 -7.22 -15.61 -1.61
C ILE A 53 -7.53 -14.81 -0.33
N ALA A 54 -8.61 -14.02 -0.35
CA ALA A 54 -9.05 -13.24 0.80
C ALA A 54 -9.38 -14.12 2.02
N LYS A 55 -10.04 -15.27 1.80
CA LYS A 55 -10.33 -16.24 2.86
C LYS A 55 -9.05 -16.86 3.43
N VAL A 56 -8.14 -17.30 2.56
CA VAL A 56 -6.86 -17.92 2.99
C VAL A 56 -6.00 -16.94 3.78
N LEU A 57 -5.95 -15.68 3.36
CA LEU A 57 -5.15 -14.64 4.02
C LEU A 57 -5.87 -13.98 5.21
N GLY A 58 -7.13 -14.29 5.46
CA GLY A 58 -7.92 -13.69 6.55
C GLY A 58 -8.14 -12.18 6.40
N VAL A 59 -8.23 -11.68 5.16
CA VAL A 59 -8.40 -10.25 4.87
C VAL A 59 -9.64 -9.99 4.00
N GLY A 60 -10.08 -8.74 3.93
CA GLY A 60 -11.18 -8.35 3.05
C GLY A 60 -10.84 -8.46 1.56
N LYS A 61 -11.81 -8.85 0.73
CA LYS A 61 -11.65 -8.95 -0.74
C LYS A 61 -11.13 -7.65 -1.37
N SER A 62 -11.61 -6.50 -0.90
CA SER A 62 -11.17 -5.18 -1.35
C SER A 62 -9.70 -4.89 -1.05
N SER A 63 -9.14 -5.49 0.00
CA SER A 63 -7.73 -5.33 0.36
C SER A 63 -6.87 -6.14 -0.60
N VAL A 64 -7.27 -7.38 -0.89
CA VAL A 64 -6.59 -8.24 -1.87
C VAL A 64 -6.65 -7.62 -3.27
N SER A 65 -7.84 -7.18 -3.71
CA SER A 65 -8.01 -6.59 -5.04
C SER A 65 -7.15 -5.35 -5.26
N ARG A 66 -7.08 -4.45 -4.26
CA ARG A 66 -6.24 -3.24 -4.34
C ARG A 66 -4.75 -3.57 -4.31
N ALA A 67 -4.34 -4.56 -3.51
CA ALA A 67 -2.95 -4.99 -3.46
C ALA A 67 -2.50 -5.61 -4.78
N LEU A 68 -3.34 -6.44 -5.41
CA LEU A 68 -3.04 -7.04 -6.71
C LEU A 68 -2.98 -5.99 -7.83
N ALA A 69 -3.93 -5.06 -7.89
CA ALA A 69 -3.92 -3.97 -8.87
C ALA A 69 -2.64 -3.13 -8.76
N LYS A 70 -2.20 -2.80 -7.54
CA LYS A 70 -0.96 -2.05 -7.33
C LYS A 70 0.29 -2.80 -7.84
N VAL A 71 0.33 -4.12 -7.70
CA VAL A 71 1.43 -4.94 -8.23
C VAL A 71 1.40 -4.99 -9.76
N GLU A 72 0.20 -5.06 -10.35
CA GLU A 72 0.03 -5.02 -11.81
C GLU A 72 0.42 -3.65 -12.39
N ASP A 73 0.13 -2.55 -11.69
CA ASP A 73 0.54 -1.19 -12.09
C ASP A 73 2.07 -0.99 -11.99
N ASP A 74 2.73 -1.66 -11.02
CA ASP A 74 4.18 -1.58 -10.79
C ASP A 74 5.00 -2.49 -11.74
N GLU A 75 4.40 -3.52 -12.38
CA GLU A 75 5.05 -4.25 -13.49
C GLU A 75 4.83 -3.48 -14.81
N PRO A 76 5.86 -2.85 -15.40
CA PRO A 76 5.72 -2.20 -16.70
C PRO A 76 5.28 -3.26 -17.70
N ASN A 77 4.20 -2.97 -18.42
CA ASN A 77 3.61 -3.83 -19.44
C ASN A 77 4.65 -4.32 -20.49
N GLU A 78 5.28 -5.47 -20.25
CA GLU A 78 6.05 -6.23 -21.24
C GLU A 78 5.16 -7.21 -22.04
N ARG A 79 3.83 -7.09 -21.96
CA ARG A 79 2.86 -7.98 -22.63
C ARG A 79 2.05 -7.29 -23.72
N ALA A 80 2.68 -6.38 -24.46
CA ALA A 80 2.24 -5.95 -25.79
C ALA A 80 3.28 -6.41 -26.82
N GLY A 81 3.09 -7.62 -27.35
CA GLY A 81 3.94 -8.25 -28.37
C GLY A 81 3.40 -9.61 -28.75
#